data_AF-A0A956IGQ1-F1
#
_entry.id   AF-A0A956IGQ1-F1
#
_cell.length_a   1.000
_cell.length_b   1.000
_cell.length_c   1.000
_cell.angle_alpha   90.00
_cell.angle_beta   90.00
_cell.angle_gamma   90.00
#
_symmetry.space_group_name_H-M   'P 1'
#
loop_
_entity.id
_entity.type
_entity.pdbx_description
1 polymer ?
#
loop_
_entity_poly.entity_id
_entity_poly.type
_entity_poly.pdbx_seq_one_letter_code
_entity_poly.pdbx_strand_id
1 'polypeptide(L)'
;MTTLLRNVSGRLHIELSEPTERIAPALGNQRATPTAKLESLRLEAYVFDNDDFRDLTEAELSATVLEASHITLRGLGAAVGHAAPNGATFSLRELLQAIEATERETRGQSDWFDGIDVHHVFFEGLHLADDGAWQISWGS
;
A
#
# COMPACT_ATOMS: atom_id res chain seq x y z
N MET A 1 -6.75 9.53 -14.35
CA MET A 1 -5.68 8.66 -13.82
C MET A 1 -4.67 8.43 -14.93
N THR A 2 -3.41 8.79 -14.71
CA THR A 2 -2.34 8.74 -15.73
C THR A 2 -1.97 7.29 -16.10
N THR A 3 -1.38 7.09 -17.28
CA THR A 3 -0.87 5.76 -17.71
C THR A 3 0.20 5.23 -16.76
N LEU A 4 1.04 6.12 -16.22
CA LEU A 4 2.10 5.75 -15.28
C LEU A 4 1.54 5.02 -14.06
N LEU A 5 0.50 5.57 -13.40
CA LEU A 5 -0.08 4.97 -12.20
C LEU A 5 -0.67 3.57 -12.46
N ARG A 6 -1.10 3.28 -13.69
CA ARG A 6 -1.68 1.97 -14.04
C ARG A 6 -0.63 0.85 -14.14
N ASN A 7 0.62 1.20 -14.35
CA ASN A 7 1.72 0.24 -14.50
C ASN A 7 2.57 0.13 -13.23
N VAL A 8 2.27 0.93 -12.19
CA VAL A 8 2.95 0.85 -10.91
C VAL A 8 2.40 -0.34 -10.12
N SER A 9 3.32 -1.20 -9.69
CA SER A 9 3.07 -2.24 -8.70
C SER A 9 4.10 -2.08 -7.57
N GLY A 10 4.08 -2.95 -6.59
CA GLY A 10 5.00 -2.86 -5.46
C GLY A 10 4.87 -4.01 -4.49
N ARG A 11 5.82 -4.07 -3.58
CA ARG A 11 5.81 -5.00 -2.45
C ARG A 11 5.86 -4.24 -1.14
N LEU A 12 4.96 -4.58 -0.24
CA LEU A 12 4.95 -4.11 1.13
C LEU A 12 5.89 -4.98 1.95
N HIS A 13 6.94 -4.38 2.49
CA HIS A 13 7.84 -5.01 3.44
C HIS A 13 7.34 -4.69 4.84
N ILE A 14 7.04 -5.74 5.61
CA ILE A 14 6.49 -5.64 6.96
C ILE A 14 7.46 -6.32 7.91
N GLU A 15 7.93 -5.58 8.91
CA GLU A 15 8.73 -6.13 10.01
C GLU A 15 7.90 -6.10 11.28
N LEU A 16 7.87 -7.25 11.95
CA LEU A 16 7.15 -7.45 13.21
C LEU A 16 8.13 -7.68 14.34
N SER A 17 7.71 -7.34 15.56
CA SER A 17 8.47 -7.60 16.78
C SER A 17 8.66 -9.09 17.10
N GLU A 18 7.90 -9.96 16.44
CA GLU A 18 7.91 -11.40 16.63
C GLU A 18 7.71 -12.11 15.27
N PRO A 19 8.26 -13.33 15.08
CA PRO A 19 8.02 -14.10 13.87
C PRO A 19 6.54 -14.43 13.66
N THR A 20 6.15 -14.57 12.39
CA THR A 20 4.83 -15.03 11.98
C THR A 20 4.63 -16.53 12.23
N GLU A 21 3.38 -16.96 12.33
CA GLU A 21 2.99 -18.36 12.49
C GLU A 21 2.27 -18.88 11.24
N ARG A 22 2.48 -20.15 10.89
CA ARG A 22 1.65 -20.81 9.87
C ARG A 22 0.24 -21.01 10.38
N ILE A 23 -0.74 -20.73 9.54
CA ILE A 23 -2.16 -20.89 9.88
C ILE A 23 -2.57 -22.38 9.85
N ALA A 24 -2.00 -23.16 8.94
CA ALA A 24 -2.17 -24.61 8.90
C ALA A 24 -0.92 -25.29 8.32
N PRO A 25 -0.63 -26.57 8.67
CA PRO A 25 0.59 -27.26 8.22
C PRO A 25 0.76 -27.37 6.70
N ALA A 26 -0.35 -27.43 5.95
CA ALA A 26 -0.36 -27.59 4.49
C ALA A 26 -0.57 -26.27 3.72
N LEU A 27 -0.71 -25.14 4.41
CA LEU A 27 -0.92 -23.83 3.79
C LEU A 27 0.35 -22.97 3.87
N GLY A 28 0.59 -22.18 2.83
CA GLY A 28 1.66 -21.18 2.81
C GLY A 28 1.32 -19.92 3.62
N ASN A 29 0.05 -19.73 3.96
CA ASN A 29 -0.44 -18.55 4.66
C ASN A 29 0.13 -18.47 6.08
N GLN A 30 0.54 -17.26 6.44
CA GLN A 30 1.09 -16.93 7.74
C GLN A 30 0.26 -15.82 8.39
N ARG A 31 0.31 -15.75 9.71
CA ARG A 31 -0.34 -14.71 10.51
C ARG A 31 0.64 -14.10 11.49
N ALA A 32 0.43 -12.84 11.85
CA ALA A 32 1.07 -12.24 13.02
C ALA A 32 0.56 -12.91 14.31
N THR A 33 1.37 -12.95 15.36
CA THR A 33 0.88 -13.36 16.69
C THR A 33 0.02 -12.25 17.28
N PRO A 34 -0.91 -12.54 18.22
CA PRO A 34 -1.73 -11.51 18.86
C PRO A 34 -0.93 -10.45 19.64
N THR A 35 0.33 -10.74 19.99
CA THR A 35 1.22 -9.81 20.71
C THR A 35 2.20 -9.08 19.79
N ALA A 36 2.31 -9.50 18.52
CA ALA A 36 3.19 -8.88 17.55
C ALA A 36 2.84 -7.40 17.35
N LYS A 37 3.88 -6.58 17.23
CA LYS A 37 3.78 -5.15 16.91
C LYS A 37 4.41 -4.90 15.56
N LEU A 38 3.84 -3.95 14.82
CA LEU A 38 4.42 -3.43 13.60
C LEU A 38 5.65 -2.57 13.96
N GLU A 39 6.85 -3.03 13.61
CA GLU A 39 8.10 -2.29 13.84
C GLU A 39 8.42 -1.40 12.64
N SER A 40 8.31 -1.96 11.44
CA SER A 40 8.51 -1.21 10.21
C SER A 40 7.55 -1.67 9.11
N LEU A 41 7.27 -0.74 8.20
CA LEU A 41 6.43 -0.95 7.04
C LEU A 41 7.00 -0.07 5.94
N ARG A 42 7.32 -0.64 4.78
CA ARG A 42 7.86 0.09 3.63
C ARG A 42 7.24 -0.40 2.34
N LEU A 43 6.74 0.50 1.52
CA LEU A 43 6.32 0.17 0.16
C LEU A 43 7.51 0.31 -0.80
N GLU A 44 7.98 -0.81 -1.34
CA GLU A 44 8.91 -0.82 -2.46
C GLU A 44 8.12 -0.89 -3.76
N ALA A 45 8.08 0.22 -4.50
CA ALA A 45 7.33 0.35 -5.74
C ALA A 45 8.22 0.18 -6.97
N TYR A 46 7.68 -0.45 -7.99
CA TYR A 46 8.31 -0.72 -9.28
C TYR A 46 7.28 -0.55 -10.39
N VAL A 47 7.75 -0.42 -11.63
CA VAL A 47 6.88 -0.37 -12.81
C VAL A 47 7.02 -1.65 -13.60
N PHE A 48 5.89 -2.16 -14.07
CA PHE A 48 5.85 -3.26 -15.03
C PHE A 48 5.89 -2.69 -16.44
N ASP A 49 6.95 -3.01 -17.18
CA ASP A 49 7.25 -2.47 -18.51
C ASP A 49 7.95 -3.52 -19.37
N ASN A 50 7.40 -3.79 -20.57
CA ASN A 50 7.89 -4.81 -21.51
C ASN A 50 8.10 -6.22 -20.89
N ASP A 51 7.08 -6.71 -20.18
CA ASP A 51 7.08 -8.02 -19.51
C ASP A 51 8.15 -8.20 -18.42
N ASP A 52 8.73 -7.10 -17.92
CA ASP A 52 9.68 -7.12 -16.81
C ASP A 52 9.35 -6.04 -15.76
N PHE A 53 9.88 -6.23 -14.56
CA PHE A 53 9.81 -5.26 -13.47
C PHE A 53 11.10 -4.46 -13.40
N ARG A 54 10.96 -3.14 -13.29
CA ARG A 54 12.10 -2.25 -13.07
C ARG A 54 11.80 -1.20 -12.01
N ASP A 55 12.87 -0.67 -11.45
CA ASP A 55 12.79 0.46 -10.53
C ASP A 55 12.19 1.69 -11.22
N LEU A 56 11.49 2.49 -10.42
CA LEU A 56 10.99 3.79 -10.82
C LEU A 56 12.16 4.77 -10.96
N THR A 57 12.20 5.49 -12.07
CA THR A 57 13.15 6.57 -12.28
C THR A 57 12.74 7.81 -11.48
N GLU A 58 13.69 8.73 -11.24
CA GLU A 58 13.36 9.97 -10.53
C GLU A 58 12.37 10.88 -11.27
N ALA A 59 12.37 10.82 -12.60
CA ALA A 59 11.38 11.52 -13.41
C ALA A 59 9.98 10.95 -13.20
N GLU A 60 9.84 9.63 -13.09
CA GLU A 60 8.55 8.96 -12.81
C GLU A 60 8.08 9.24 -11.38
N LEU A 61 8.98 9.17 -10.39
CA LEU A 61 8.67 9.48 -9.00
C LEU A 61 8.18 10.93 -8.84
N SER A 62 8.75 11.86 -9.60
CA SER A 62 8.39 13.28 -9.57
C SER A 62 7.19 13.64 -10.46
N ALA A 63 6.72 12.71 -11.30
CA ALA A 63 5.60 12.97 -12.19
C ALA A 63 4.30 13.16 -11.40
N THR A 64 3.52 14.18 -11.77
CA THR A 64 2.16 14.35 -11.23
C THR A 64 1.28 13.21 -11.74
N VAL A 65 0.70 12.45 -10.81
CA VAL A 65 -0.18 11.31 -11.13
C VAL A 65 -1.64 11.55 -10.73
N LEU A 66 -1.86 12.52 -9.84
CA LEU A 66 -3.19 12.85 -9.34
C LEU A 66 -3.34 14.35 -9.08
N GLU A 67 -4.32 14.97 -9.73
CA GLU A 67 -4.67 16.38 -9.57
C GLU A 67 -5.76 16.52 -8.49
N ALA A 68 -5.34 16.50 -7.23
CA ALA A 68 -6.21 16.72 -6.08
C ALA A 68 -5.42 17.37 -4.95
N SER A 69 -6.03 18.35 -4.27
CA SER A 69 -5.43 18.96 -3.08
C SER A 69 -5.53 18.06 -1.85
N HIS A 70 -6.51 17.16 -1.83
CA HIS A 70 -6.77 16.21 -0.77
C HIS A 70 -7.28 14.90 -1.36
N ILE A 71 -6.88 13.78 -0.75
CA ILE A 71 -7.39 12.45 -1.06
C ILE A 71 -7.75 11.73 0.22
N THR A 72 -8.66 10.77 0.11
CA THR A 72 -8.92 9.80 1.17
C THR A 72 -8.50 8.43 0.64
N LEU A 73 -7.62 7.76 1.38
CA LEU A 73 -7.15 6.40 1.07
C LEU A 73 -7.80 5.40 2.02
N ARG A 74 -8.16 4.23 1.51
CA ARG A 74 -8.72 3.13 2.29
C ARG A 74 -7.91 1.87 2.05
N GLY A 75 -7.24 1.39 3.08
CA GLY A 75 -6.56 0.09 3.09
C GLY A 75 -7.47 -1.00 3.64
N LEU A 76 -6.95 -1.77 4.61
CA LEU A 76 -7.67 -2.85 5.31
C LEU A 76 -8.43 -2.39 6.57
N GLY A 77 -8.63 -1.09 6.75
CA GLY A 77 -9.26 -0.52 7.94
C GLY A 77 -9.98 0.80 7.68
N ALA A 78 -9.91 1.71 8.65
CA ALA A 78 -10.48 3.04 8.52
C ALA A 78 -9.89 3.82 7.33
N ALA A 79 -10.68 4.74 6.77
CA ALA A 79 -10.20 5.61 5.71
C ALA A 79 -9.34 6.76 6.29
N VAL A 80 -8.23 7.09 5.63
CA VAL A 80 -7.25 8.07 6.08
C VAL A 80 -7.15 9.21 5.06
N GLY A 81 -7.23 10.45 5.54
CA GLY A 81 -7.13 11.65 4.71
C GLY A 81 -5.68 12.11 4.55
N HIS A 82 -5.29 12.48 3.33
CA HIS A 82 -3.97 13.01 2.99
C HIS A 82 -4.11 14.30 2.20
N ALA A 83 -3.33 15.31 2.56
CA ALA A 83 -3.24 16.56 1.81
C ALA A 83 -2.03 16.54 0.86
N ALA A 84 -2.19 17.10 -0.33
CA ALA A 84 -1.08 17.31 -1.26
C ALA A 84 -0.08 18.28 -0.62
N PRO A 85 1.23 17.98 -0.59
CA PRO A 85 2.22 18.86 0.04
C PRO A 85 2.28 20.26 -0.59
N ASN A 86 2.03 20.37 -1.89
CA ASN A 86 1.95 21.65 -2.60
C ASN A 86 0.54 22.28 -2.57
N GLY A 87 -0.43 21.63 -1.95
CA GLY A 87 -1.83 22.07 -1.85
C GLY A 87 -2.69 21.85 -3.11
N ALA A 88 -2.18 21.18 -4.15
CA ALA A 88 -2.86 21.08 -5.44
C ALA A 88 -2.78 19.69 -6.11
N THR A 89 -1.64 19.02 -6.06
CA THR A 89 -1.40 17.77 -6.79
C THR A 89 -0.51 16.81 -6.00
N PHE A 90 -0.63 15.52 -6.31
CA PHE A 90 0.29 14.49 -5.85
C PHE A 90 1.19 14.02 -6.98
N SER A 91 2.49 14.08 -6.75
CA SER A 91 3.48 13.27 -7.47
C SER A 91 3.32 11.79 -7.12
N LEU A 92 3.90 10.91 -7.95
CA LEU A 92 3.90 9.47 -7.66
C LEU A 92 4.54 9.18 -6.30
N ARG A 93 5.67 9.83 -5.99
CA ARG A 93 6.35 9.70 -4.70
C ARG A 93 5.44 10.04 -3.53
N GLU A 94 4.74 11.17 -3.60
CA GLU A 94 3.84 11.62 -2.53
C GLU A 94 2.63 10.69 -2.38
N LEU A 95 2.11 10.17 -3.49
CA LEU A 95 1.04 9.17 -3.44
C LEU A 95 1.50 7.85 -2.80
N LEU A 96 2.69 7.35 -3.15
CA LEU A 96 3.27 6.14 -2.54
C LEU A 96 3.52 6.34 -1.04
N GLN A 97 3.98 7.52 -0.63
CA GLN A 97 4.13 7.88 0.79
C GLN A 97 2.79 7.92 1.52
N ALA A 98 1.74 8.47 0.90
CA ALA A 98 0.39 8.47 1.45
C ALA A 98 -0.16 7.04 1.62
N ILE A 99 0.10 6.15 0.65
CA ILE A 99 -0.25 4.73 0.76
C ILE A 99 0.49 4.09 1.94
N GLU A 100 1.81 4.24 2.02
CA GLU A 100 2.61 3.69 3.13
C GLU A 100 2.13 4.19 4.49
N ALA A 101 1.84 5.49 4.61
CA ALA A 101 1.32 6.10 5.83
C ALA A 101 -0.05 5.53 6.22
N THR A 102 -0.94 5.36 5.24
CA THR A 102 -2.26 4.72 5.45
C THR A 102 -2.10 3.31 5.99
N GLU A 103 -1.26 2.50 5.33
CA GLU A 103 -1.02 1.12 5.75
C GLU A 103 -0.43 1.07 7.16
N ARG A 104 0.53 1.93 7.51
CA ARG A 104 1.09 1.98 8.86
C ARG A 104 0.04 2.23 9.94
N GLU A 105 -0.99 3.02 9.64
CA GLU A 105 -2.09 3.32 10.57
C GLU A 105 -3.14 2.21 10.62
N THR A 106 -3.45 1.60 9.47
CA THR A 106 -4.64 0.75 9.34
C THR A 106 -4.35 -0.74 9.31
N ARG A 107 -3.10 -1.18 9.08
CA ARG A 107 -2.79 -2.61 8.85
C ARG A 107 -3.21 -3.51 10.01
N GLY A 108 -3.05 -3.02 11.24
CA GLY A 108 -3.44 -3.73 12.46
C GLY A 108 -4.94 -3.78 12.72
N GLN A 109 -5.75 -3.14 11.87
CA GLN A 109 -7.22 -3.14 11.94
C GLN A 109 -7.84 -4.19 11.01
N SER A 110 -7.01 -5.00 10.35
CA SER A 110 -7.46 -6.01 9.41
C SER A 110 -8.22 -7.14 10.11
N ASP A 111 -9.33 -7.56 9.51
CA ASP A 111 -10.06 -8.76 9.92
C ASP A 111 -9.36 -10.06 9.45
N TRP A 112 -8.28 -9.95 8.67
CA TRP A 112 -7.53 -11.11 8.20
C TRP A 112 -6.62 -11.69 9.28
N PHE A 113 -6.98 -12.88 9.74
CA PHE A 113 -6.19 -13.71 10.65
C PHE A 113 -5.91 -13.07 12.02
N ASP A 114 -6.83 -12.22 12.49
CA ASP A 114 -6.84 -11.56 13.80
C ASP A 114 -5.56 -10.73 14.09
N GLY A 115 -5.39 -9.60 13.40
CA GLY A 115 -4.36 -8.61 13.76
C GLY A 115 -3.72 -7.91 12.56
N ILE A 116 -2.39 -7.86 12.56
CA ILE A 116 -1.62 -7.23 11.47
C ILE A 116 -1.64 -8.16 10.26
N ASP A 117 -2.26 -7.71 9.16
CA ASP A 117 -2.21 -8.47 7.92
C ASP A 117 -0.79 -8.48 7.34
N VAL A 118 -0.21 -9.67 7.28
CA VAL A 118 1.10 -9.97 6.68
C VAL A 118 0.97 -10.74 5.37
N HIS A 119 -0.26 -10.99 4.91
CA HIS A 119 -0.52 -11.82 3.74
C HIS A 119 -0.61 -11.01 2.45
N HIS A 120 -1.38 -9.92 2.43
CA HIS A 120 -1.64 -9.16 1.20
C HIS A 120 -0.56 -8.10 0.93
N VAL A 121 0.63 -8.51 0.50
CA VAL A 121 1.80 -7.63 0.40
C VAL A 121 2.09 -7.09 -0.99
N PHE A 122 1.34 -7.49 -2.03
CA PHE A 122 1.58 -7.00 -3.39
C PHE A 122 0.64 -5.86 -3.74
N PHE A 123 1.17 -4.67 -4.05
CA PHE A 123 0.37 -3.54 -4.48
C PHE A 123 -0.15 -3.74 -5.90
N GLU A 124 -1.46 -3.77 -6.05
CA GLU A 124 -2.17 -4.02 -7.33
C GLU A 124 -2.83 -2.76 -7.90
N GLY A 125 -2.70 -1.63 -7.20
CA GLY A 125 -3.18 -0.33 -7.67
C GLY A 125 -4.20 0.33 -6.75
N LEU A 126 -4.85 1.35 -7.30
CA LEU A 126 -5.87 2.15 -6.63
C LEU A 126 -7.15 2.16 -7.47
N HIS A 127 -8.30 2.11 -6.81
CA HIS A 127 -9.59 2.34 -7.43
C HIS A 127 -10.41 3.34 -6.63
N LEU A 128 -11.05 4.28 -7.34
CA LEU A 128 -11.94 5.25 -6.71
C LEU A 128 -13.29 4.57 -6.45
N ALA A 129 -13.68 4.48 -5.18
CA ALA A 129 -14.98 3.99 -4.77
C ALA A 129 -16.07 5.06 -4.91
N ASP A 130 -17.34 4.63 -4.88
CA ASP A 130 -18.50 5.51 -5.03
C ASP A 130 -18.62 6.57 -3.91
N ASP A 131 -18.02 6.32 -2.74
CA ASP A 131 -17.96 7.25 -1.60
C ASP A 131 -16.87 8.33 -1.76
N GLY A 132 -16.09 8.28 -2.84
CA GLY A 132 -15.00 9.21 -3.14
C GLY A 132 -13.66 8.85 -2.49
N ALA A 133 -13.58 7.77 -1.73
CA ALA A 133 -12.30 7.25 -1.22
C ALA A 133 -11.60 6.40 -2.28
N TRP A 134 -10.27 6.49 -2.34
CA TRP A 134 -9.44 5.60 -3.13
C TRP A 134 -9.11 4.35 -2.32
N GLN A 135 -9.62 3.22 -2.76
CA GLN A 135 -9.31 1.93 -2.16
C GLN A 135 -7.97 1.41 -2.69
N ILE A 136 -7.12 0.99 -1.77
CA ILE A 136 -5.84 0.35 -2.03
C ILE A 136 -6.09 -1.14 -2.26
N SER A 137 -5.67 -1.65 -3.41
CA SER A 137 -5.77 -3.06 -3.76
C SER A 137 -4.47 -3.79 -3.43
N TRP A 138 -4.58 -4.88 -2.69
CA TRP A 138 -3.46 -5.71 -2.26
C TRP A 138 -3.68 -7.19 -2.64
N GLY A 139 -2.67 -7.79 -3.26
CA GLY A 139 -2.59 -9.21 -3.60
C GLY A 139 -1.74 -10.02 -2.62
N SER A 140 -1.93 -11.34 -2.65
CA SER A 140 -1.32 -12.36 -1.77
C SER A 140 -0.13 -13.10 -2.36
#